data_AF-A0A7D5P400-F1
#
_entry.id   AF-A0A7D5P400-F1
#
_cell.length_a   1.000
_cell.length_b   1.000
_cell.length_c   1.000
_cell.angle_alpha   90.00
_cell.angle_beta   90.00
_cell.angle_gamma   90.00
#
_symmetry.space_group_name_H-M   'P 1'
#
loop_
_entity.id
_entity.type
_entity.pdbx_description
1 polymer ?
#
loop_
_entity_poly.entity_id
_entity_poly.type
_entity_poly.pdbx_seq_one_letter_code
_entity_poly.pdbx_strand_id
1 'polypeptide(L)'
;MTPAIGVPSPERAARLTSALAVVVASAAAVALLVPDPFADAFFAGWVLLLVGLAVAGAVGAWTNRPPLVWVAALLTTGLAVVGMMSIGLLVAPVALLLVLTAGFSHVSGPREGVREAIVADPPSARVLALKSLAGVTAVAVGGWLVNLGAVARPLFGACARETLSCALAVTHWDAVAITALGLLSVSFGAWLVWRGSYVARVLASEGSG
;
A
#
# COMPACT_ATOMS: atom_id res chain seq x y z
N MET A 1 -0.91 27.85 -29.79
CA MET A 1 -1.73 27.57 -28.59
C MET A 1 -1.24 26.27 -27.99
N THR A 2 -0.26 26.35 -27.10
CA THR A 2 0.19 25.19 -26.32
C THR A 2 -0.88 24.92 -25.26
N PRO A 3 -1.44 23.70 -25.17
CA PRO A 3 -2.31 23.38 -24.06
C PRO A 3 -1.47 23.52 -22.80
N ALA A 4 -1.81 24.48 -21.94
CA ALA A 4 -1.32 24.49 -20.58
C ALA A 4 -1.83 23.18 -19.96
N ILE A 5 -0.94 22.19 -19.83
CA ILE A 5 -1.20 20.97 -19.08
C ILE A 5 -1.36 21.43 -17.63
N GLY A 6 -2.58 21.82 -17.27
CA GLY A 6 -2.91 22.24 -15.92
C GLY A 6 -2.60 21.08 -14.99
N VAL A 7 -1.77 21.33 -13.98
CA VAL A 7 -1.46 20.33 -12.97
C VAL A 7 -2.79 19.91 -12.33
N PRO A 8 -3.18 18.62 -12.40
CA PRO A 8 -4.45 18.18 -11.86
C PRO A 8 -4.51 18.45 -10.35
N SER A 9 -5.69 18.82 -9.85
CA SER A 9 -5.89 18.94 -8.40
C SER A 9 -5.55 17.61 -7.72
N PRO A 10 -5.02 17.62 -6.48
CA PRO A 10 -4.61 16.41 -5.77
C PRO A 10 -5.76 15.39 -5.68
N GLU A 11 -7.00 15.85 -5.50
CA GLU A 11 -8.17 14.97 -5.51
C GLU A 11 -8.40 14.30 -6.87
N ARG A 12 -8.27 15.05 -7.97
CA ARG A 12 -8.41 14.50 -9.31
C ARG A 12 -7.27 13.53 -9.63
N ALA A 13 -6.05 13.84 -9.21
CA ALA A 13 -4.90 12.96 -9.33
C ALA A 13 -5.09 11.65 -8.55
N ALA A 14 -5.61 11.70 -7.32
CA ALA A 14 -5.95 10.52 -6.53
C ALA A 14 -7.01 9.66 -7.24
N ARG A 15 -8.11 10.26 -7.70
CA ARG A 15 -9.16 9.51 -8.40
C ARG A 15 -8.65 8.85 -9.69
N LEU A 16 -7.86 9.57 -10.50
CA LEU A 16 -7.28 9.04 -11.74
C LEU A 16 -6.29 7.90 -11.49
N THR A 17 -5.36 8.07 -10.55
CA THR A 17 -4.39 7.02 -10.19
C THR A 17 -5.08 5.79 -9.60
N SER A 18 -6.15 5.97 -8.82
CA SER A 18 -6.94 4.86 -8.29
C SER A 18 -7.71 4.09 -9.36
N ALA A 19 -8.31 4.81 -10.33
CA ALA A 19 -9.00 4.19 -11.45
C ALA A 19 -8.02 3.41 -12.33
N LEU A 20 -6.83 3.99 -12.58
CA LEU A 20 -5.77 3.31 -13.31
C LEU A 20 -5.28 2.06 -12.56
N ALA A 21 -5.18 2.10 -11.23
CA ALA A 21 -4.84 0.93 -10.43
C ALA A 21 -5.83 -0.22 -10.62
N VAL A 22 -7.14 0.07 -10.65
CA VAL A 22 -8.19 -0.93 -10.92
C VAL A 22 -8.07 -1.50 -12.33
N VAL A 23 -7.85 -0.65 -13.34
CA VAL A 23 -7.68 -1.10 -14.74
C VAL A 23 -6.47 -2.01 -14.86
N VAL A 24 -5.32 -1.60 -14.31
CA VAL A 24 -4.07 -2.40 -14.36
C VAL A 24 -4.22 -3.71 -13.58
N ALA A 25 -4.86 -3.69 -12.41
CA ALA A 25 -5.13 -4.91 -11.63
C ALA A 25 -6.04 -5.88 -12.39
N SER A 26 -7.07 -5.35 -13.05
CA SER A 26 -8.00 -6.16 -13.86
C SER A 26 -7.30 -6.75 -15.09
N ALA A 27 -6.46 -5.97 -15.77
CA ALA A 27 -5.67 -6.44 -16.91
C ALA A 27 -4.68 -7.53 -16.48
N ALA A 28 -4.00 -7.35 -15.33
CA ALA A 28 -3.14 -8.38 -14.74
C ALA A 28 -3.94 -9.65 -14.40
N ALA A 29 -5.15 -9.52 -13.86
CA ALA A 29 -6.00 -10.65 -13.56
C ALA A 29 -6.41 -11.43 -14.82
N VAL A 30 -6.79 -10.72 -15.88
CA VAL A 30 -7.08 -11.33 -17.19
C VAL A 30 -5.85 -12.07 -17.73
N ALA A 31 -4.68 -11.44 -17.71
CA ALA A 31 -3.44 -12.05 -18.21
C ALA A 31 -3.05 -13.32 -17.44
N LEU A 32 -3.32 -13.37 -16.14
CA LEU A 32 -2.96 -14.49 -15.27
C LEU A 32 -4.01 -15.61 -15.25
N LEU A 33 -5.29 -15.29 -15.44
CA LEU A 33 -6.39 -16.27 -15.30
C LEU A 33 -6.93 -16.78 -16.63
N VAL A 34 -6.86 -16.02 -17.73
CA VAL A 34 -7.40 -16.48 -19.03
C VAL A 34 -6.71 -17.73 -19.60
N PRO A 35 -5.37 -17.90 -19.49
CA PRO A 35 -4.72 -19.09 -20.03
C PRO A 35 -5.22 -20.40 -19.41
N ASP A 36 -5.52 -20.40 -18.10
CA ASP A 36 -6.00 -21.56 -17.33
C ASP A 36 -6.89 -21.13 -16.15
N PRO A 37 -8.18 -20.79 -16.37
CA PRO A 37 -9.02 -20.08 -15.39
C PRO A 37 -9.40 -20.88 -14.14
N PHE A 38 -9.17 -22.20 -14.14
CA PHE A 38 -9.54 -23.10 -13.05
C PHE A 38 -8.43 -24.07 -12.63
N ALA A 39 -7.19 -23.88 -13.11
CA ALA A 39 -6.11 -24.80 -12.76
C ALA A 39 -5.76 -24.75 -11.26
N ASP A 40 -5.96 -23.59 -10.60
CA ASP A 40 -5.74 -23.44 -9.16
C ASP A 40 -6.62 -22.33 -8.55
N ALA A 41 -7.59 -22.74 -7.72
CA ALA A 41 -8.49 -21.82 -7.00
C ALA A 41 -7.74 -20.93 -5.99
N PHE A 42 -6.61 -21.41 -5.45
CA PHE A 42 -5.78 -20.63 -4.53
C PHE A 42 -5.07 -19.49 -5.27
N PHE A 43 -4.50 -19.79 -6.43
CA PHE A 43 -3.90 -18.78 -7.31
C PHE A 43 -4.93 -17.75 -7.78
N ALA A 44 -6.11 -18.20 -8.23
CA ALA A 44 -7.21 -17.32 -8.59
C ALA A 44 -7.64 -16.42 -7.43
N GLY A 45 -7.68 -16.95 -6.20
CA GLY A 45 -7.96 -16.18 -4.99
C GLY A 45 -7.00 -15.02 -4.78
N TRP A 46 -5.68 -15.23 -4.92
CA TRP A 46 -4.69 -14.15 -4.79
C TRP A 46 -4.80 -13.09 -5.88
N VAL A 47 -5.07 -13.50 -7.11
CA VAL A 47 -5.25 -12.59 -8.25
C VAL A 47 -6.53 -11.76 -8.09
N LEU A 48 -7.63 -12.36 -7.64
CA LEU A 48 -8.88 -11.63 -7.35
C LEU A 48 -8.75 -10.74 -6.12
N LEU A 49 -7.96 -11.14 -5.11
CA LEU A 49 -7.65 -10.30 -3.95
C LEU A 49 -6.95 -9.01 -4.38
N LEU A 50 -6.01 -9.06 -5.33
CA LEU A 50 -5.37 -7.87 -5.90
C LEU A 50 -6.41 -6.90 -6.49
N VAL A 51 -7.36 -7.42 -7.29
CA VAL A 51 -8.45 -6.61 -7.85
C VAL A 51 -9.32 -6.01 -6.73
N GLY A 52 -9.68 -6.81 -5.73
CA GLY A 52 -10.42 -6.36 -4.56
C GLY A 52 -9.72 -5.23 -3.79
N LEU A 53 -8.41 -5.34 -3.58
CA LEU A 53 -7.61 -4.29 -2.95
C LEU A 53 -7.55 -3.01 -3.80
N ALA A 54 -7.39 -3.13 -5.12
CA ALA A 54 -7.42 -1.98 -6.01
C ALA A 54 -8.78 -1.26 -5.98
N VAL A 55 -9.88 -2.01 -5.97
CA VAL A 55 -11.25 -1.47 -5.84
C VAL A 55 -11.42 -0.80 -4.48
N ALA A 56 -10.96 -1.41 -3.38
CA ALA A 56 -11.01 -0.79 -2.05
C ALA A 56 -10.23 0.52 -1.99
N GLY A 57 -9.04 0.57 -2.63
CA GLY A 57 -8.25 1.78 -2.78
C GLY A 57 -8.96 2.87 -3.57
N ALA A 58 -9.63 2.51 -4.67
CA ALA A 58 -10.46 3.42 -5.44
C ALA A 58 -11.66 3.93 -4.63
N VAL A 59 -12.42 3.06 -3.96
CA VAL A 59 -13.50 3.47 -3.06
C VAL A 59 -12.98 4.44 -1.99
N GLY A 60 -11.80 4.18 -1.43
CA GLY A 60 -11.15 5.08 -0.48
C GLY A 60 -10.87 6.47 -1.08
N ALA A 61 -10.30 6.54 -2.27
CA ALA A 61 -9.98 7.80 -2.93
C ALA A 61 -11.24 8.59 -3.30
N TRP A 62 -12.24 7.91 -3.85
CA TRP A 62 -13.50 8.53 -4.29
C TRP A 62 -14.41 8.96 -3.16
N THR A 63 -14.35 8.26 -2.02
CA THR A 63 -15.09 8.66 -0.82
C THR A 63 -14.30 9.62 0.06
N ASN A 64 -13.07 10.02 -0.30
CA ASN A 64 -12.17 10.81 0.57
C ASN A 64 -11.91 10.12 1.94
N ARG A 65 -11.68 8.81 1.94
CA ARG A 65 -11.28 7.99 3.10
C ARG A 65 -9.80 7.59 2.99
N PRO A 66 -8.85 8.51 3.26
CA PRO A 66 -7.43 8.22 3.08
C PRO A 66 -6.90 6.99 3.87
N PRO A 67 -7.41 6.65 5.07
CA PRO A 67 -6.98 5.42 5.73
C PRO A 67 -7.27 4.15 4.91
N LEU A 68 -8.41 4.10 4.21
CA LEU A 68 -8.77 2.94 3.37
C LEU A 68 -7.82 2.80 2.19
N VAL A 69 -7.43 3.93 1.57
CA VAL A 69 -6.46 3.96 0.47
C VAL A 69 -5.10 3.45 0.94
N TRP A 70 -4.65 3.89 2.12
CA TRP A 70 -3.38 3.43 2.71
C TRP A 70 -3.39 1.94 3.00
N VAL A 71 -4.45 1.42 3.61
CA VAL A 71 -4.58 -0.02 3.87
C VAL A 71 -4.50 -0.80 2.56
N ALA A 72 -5.23 -0.37 1.53
CA ALA A 72 -5.17 -1.00 0.20
C ALA A 72 -3.76 -0.95 -0.40
N ALA A 73 -3.10 0.21 -0.37
CA ALA A 73 -1.75 0.40 -0.88
C ALA A 73 -0.72 -0.49 -0.17
N LEU A 74 -0.79 -0.56 1.17
CA LEU A 74 0.13 -1.34 1.99
C LEU A 74 -0.06 -2.85 1.80
N LEU A 75 -1.31 -3.33 1.80
CA LEU A 75 -1.62 -4.73 1.52
C LEU A 75 -1.19 -5.14 0.11
N THR A 76 -1.41 -4.27 -0.89
CA THR A 76 -0.98 -4.54 -2.27
C THR A 76 0.53 -4.52 -2.42
N THR A 77 1.22 -3.64 -1.69
CA THR A 77 2.70 -3.63 -1.65
C THR A 77 3.23 -4.91 -1.00
N GLY A 78 2.64 -5.34 0.11
CA GLY A 78 2.98 -6.62 0.74
C GLY A 78 2.76 -7.80 -0.19
N LEU A 79 1.65 -7.81 -0.92
CA LEU A 79 1.35 -8.81 -1.94
C LEU A 79 2.38 -8.79 -3.09
N ALA A 80 2.79 -7.61 -3.55
CA ALA A 80 3.83 -7.50 -4.57
C ALA A 80 5.18 -8.06 -4.09
N VAL A 81 5.53 -7.80 -2.83
CA VAL A 81 6.77 -8.30 -2.20
C VAL A 81 6.74 -9.80 -2.02
N VAL A 82 5.68 -10.36 -1.45
CA VAL A 82 5.52 -11.82 -1.28
C VAL A 82 5.45 -12.52 -2.64
N GLY A 83 4.79 -11.89 -3.61
CA GLY A 83 4.65 -12.39 -4.98
C GLY A 83 5.87 -12.18 -5.87
N MET A 84 6.96 -11.54 -5.41
CA MET A 84 8.13 -11.17 -6.25
C MET A 84 8.73 -12.34 -7.05
N MET A 85 8.58 -13.57 -6.56
CA MET A 85 9.11 -14.78 -7.21
C MET A 85 8.17 -15.40 -8.28
N SER A 86 6.93 -14.92 -8.42
CA SER A 86 5.93 -15.45 -9.35
C SER A 86 5.23 -14.36 -10.17
N ILE A 87 4.37 -13.56 -9.53
CA ILE A 87 3.50 -12.56 -10.16
C ILE A 87 3.87 -11.12 -9.82
N GLY A 88 4.85 -10.90 -8.95
CA GLY A 88 5.13 -9.61 -8.32
C GLY A 88 5.42 -8.49 -9.31
N LEU A 89 6.02 -8.79 -10.48
CA LEU A 89 6.22 -7.80 -11.54
C LEU A 89 4.91 -7.27 -12.15
N LEU A 90 3.84 -8.08 -12.17
CA LEU A 90 2.51 -7.66 -12.61
C LEU A 90 1.73 -6.94 -11.49
N VAL A 91 2.04 -7.24 -10.23
CA VAL A 91 1.41 -6.61 -9.04
C VAL A 91 2.05 -5.26 -8.72
N ALA A 92 3.35 -5.10 -8.93
CA ALA A 92 4.11 -3.90 -8.55
C ALA A 92 3.57 -2.59 -9.15
N PRO A 93 3.14 -2.52 -10.43
CA PRO A 93 2.52 -1.32 -10.98
C PRO A 93 1.24 -0.91 -10.23
N VAL A 94 0.42 -1.88 -9.82
CA VAL A 94 -0.80 -1.63 -9.03
C VAL A 94 -0.45 -1.07 -7.66
N ALA A 95 0.54 -1.68 -6.99
CA ALA A 95 1.02 -1.19 -5.69
C ALA A 95 1.51 0.27 -5.79
N LEU A 96 2.30 0.58 -6.81
CA LEU A 96 2.81 1.94 -7.06
C LEU A 96 1.66 2.94 -7.26
N LEU A 97 0.67 2.60 -8.08
CA LEU A 97 -0.49 3.46 -8.33
C LEU A 97 -1.32 3.70 -7.07
N LEU A 98 -1.49 2.69 -6.21
CA LEU A 98 -2.20 2.85 -4.93
C LEU A 98 -1.40 3.68 -3.92
N VAL A 99 -0.07 3.56 -3.88
CA VAL A 99 0.79 4.42 -3.06
C VAL A 99 0.70 5.88 -3.54
N LEU A 100 0.73 6.12 -4.85
CA LEU A 100 0.52 7.47 -5.41
C LEU A 100 -0.88 8.00 -5.06
N THR A 101 -1.90 7.15 -5.18
CA THR A 101 -3.29 7.48 -4.79
C THR A 101 -3.35 7.91 -3.32
N ALA A 102 -2.67 7.18 -2.43
CA ALA A 102 -2.61 7.49 -1.01
C ALA A 102 -1.89 8.82 -0.74
N GLY A 103 -0.80 9.08 -1.46
CA GLY A 103 -0.07 10.35 -1.42
C GLY A 103 -0.94 11.53 -1.86
N PHE A 104 -1.66 11.41 -2.98
CA PHE A 104 -2.55 12.46 -3.45
C PHE A 104 -3.77 12.68 -2.54
N SER A 105 -4.36 11.59 -2.03
CA SER A 105 -5.47 11.66 -1.05
C SER A 105 -5.05 12.29 0.28
N HIS A 106 -3.76 12.26 0.60
CA HIS A 106 -3.22 12.96 1.76
C HIS A 106 -3.16 14.47 1.53
N VAL A 107 -2.93 14.91 0.29
CA VAL A 107 -2.77 16.34 -0.05
C VAL A 107 -4.12 17.03 -0.27
N SER A 108 -5.19 16.30 -0.58
CA SER A 108 -6.53 16.85 -0.81
C SER A 108 -7.24 17.47 0.41
N GLY A 109 -6.64 17.40 1.60
CA GLY A 109 -7.14 18.07 2.81
C GLY A 109 -8.17 17.26 3.61
N PRO A 110 -8.43 17.65 4.87
CA PRO A 110 -9.30 16.91 5.78
C PRO A 110 -10.78 17.05 5.46
N ARG A 111 -11.54 16.00 5.76
CA ARG A 111 -13.00 16.10 5.87
C ARG A 111 -13.35 17.06 7.00
N GLU A 112 -14.43 17.82 6.84
CA GLU A 112 -14.91 18.83 7.80
C GLU A 112 -14.95 18.28 9.24
N GLY A 113 -15.63 17.17 9.49
CA GLY A 113 -15.69 16.59 10.85
C GLY A 113 -14.38 16.04 11.41
N VAL A 114 -13.38 15.71 10.58
CA VAL A 114 -12.05 15.28 11.05
C VAL A 114 -11.18 16.49 11.39
N ARG A 115 -11.30 17.57 10.60
CA ARG A 115 -10.61 18.82 10.85
C ARG A 115 -11.03 19.41 12.19
N GLU A 116 -12.34 19.51 12.42
CA GLU A 116 -12.91 20.04 13.66
C GLU A 116 -12.42 19.27 14.89
N ALA A 117 -12.40 17.94 14.83
CA ALA A 117 -11.91 17.11 15.92
C ALA A 117 -10.42 17.33 16.22
N ILE A 118 -9.57 17.54 15.19
CA ILE A 118 -8.13 17.80 15.37
C ILE A 118 -7.88 19.18 15.98
N VAL A 119 -8.66 20.18 15.58
CA VAL A 119 -8.52 21.55 16.08
C VAL A 119 -9.07 21.68 17.51
N ALA A 120 -10.16 20.97 17.82
CA ALA A 120 -10.75 20.97 19.16
C ALA A 120 -9.84 20.33 20.23
N ASP A 121 -9.03 19.34 19.86
CA ASP A 121 -8.08 18.66 20.76
C ASP A 121 -6.73 18.42 20.07
N PRO A 122 -5.87 19.46 19.96
CA PRO A 122 -4.61 19.37 19.24
C PRO A 122 -3.60 18.52 20.03
N PRO A 123 -2.99 17.49 19.41
CA PRO A 123 -1.95 16.73 20.08
C PRO A 123 -0.68 17.57 20.30
N SER A 124 0.00 17.37 21.43
CA SER A 124 1.23 18.10 21.73
C SER A 124 2.36 17.80 20.75
N ALA A 125 3.21 18.79 20.48
CA ALA A 125 4.35 18.67 19.56
C ALA A 125 5.29 17.51 19.93
N ARG A 126 5.49 17.27 21.24
CA ARG A 126 6.30 16.16 21.75
C ARG A 126 5.70 14.79 21.40
N VAL A 127 4.39 14.64 21.53
CA VAL A 127 3.69 13.39 21.17
C VAL A 127 3.76 13.16 19.66
N LEU A 128 3.62 14.21 18.87
CA LEU A 128 3.73 14.13 17.41
C LEU A 128 5.16 13.71 16.99
N ALA A 129 6.18 14.34 17.56
CA ALA A 129 7.59 14.03 17.28
C ALA A 129 7.95 12.58 17.68
N LEU A 130 7.51 12.11 18.85
CA LEU A 130 7.74 10.74 19.30
C LEU A 130 7.06 9.71 18.37
N LYS A 131 5.82 9.97 17.94
CA LYS A 131 5.10 9.09 17.00
C LYS A 131 5.79 9.04 15.63
N SER A 132 6.25 10.19 15.13
CA SER A 132 6.98 10.26 13.86
C SER A 132 8.33 9.53 13.95
N LEU A 133 9.09 9.72 15.03
CA LEU A 133 10.35 9.02 15.27
C LEU A 133 10.12 7.50 15.32
N ALA A 134 9.16 7.06 16.14
CA ALA A 134 8.79 5.64 16.23
C ALA A 134 8.37 5.08 14.86
N GLY A 135 7.63 5.87 14.06
CA GLY A 135 7.24 5.49 12.72
C GLY A 135 8.43 5.33 11.76
N VAL A 136 9.36 6.28 11.75
CA VAL A 136 10.59 6.20 10.93
C VAL A 136 11.44 5.00 11.34
N THR A 137 11.64 4.78 12.64
CA THR A 137 12.38 3.63 13.14
C THR A 137 11.71 2.31 12.75
N ALA A 138 10.38 2.23 12.86
CA ALA A 138 9.63 1.03 12.45
C ALA A 138 9.74 0.76 10.93
N VAL A 139 9.76 1.80 10.09
CA VAL A 139 10.01 1.65 8.64
C VAL A 139 11.43 1.14 8.39
N ALA A 140 12.44 1.70 9.03
CA ALA A 140 13.83 1.30 8.84
C ALA A 140 14.07 -0.17 9.27
N VAL A 141 13.61 -0.53 10.47
CA VAL A 141 13.70 -1.89 10.99
C VAL A 141 12.91 -2.85 10.12
N GLY A 142 11.69 -2.46 9.72
CA GLY A 142 10.84 -3.28 8.86
C GLY A 142 11.45 -3.54 7.48
N GLY A 143 12.02 -2.51 6.85
CA GLY A 143 12.73 -2.66 5.57
C GLY A 143 13.95 -3.58 5.67
N TRP A 144 14.70 -3.49 6.77
CA TRP A 144 15.81 -4.40 7.04
C TRP A 144 15.34 -5.86 7.21
N LEU A 145 14.25 -6.10 7.93
CA LEU A 145 13.64 -7.42 8.07
C LEU A 145 13.15 -7.98 6.72
N VAL A 146 12.47 -7.16 5.91
CA VAL A 146 12.05 -7.57 4.56
C VAL A 146 13.26 -7.95 3.70
N ASN A 147 14.35 -7.18 3.77
CA ASN A 147 15.57 -7.53 3.04
C ASN A 147 16.16 -8.87 3.52
N LEU A 148 16.19 -9.12 4.83
CA LEU A 148 16.68 -10.39 5.38
C LEU A 148 15.80 -11.59 5.02
N GLY A 149 14.48 -11.41 5.03
CA GLY A 149 13.53 -12.50 4.78
C GLY A 149 13.29 -12.77 3.29
N ALA A 150 13.11 -11.73 2.48
CA ALA A 150 12.68 -11.87 1.08
C ALA A 150 13.83 -11.83 0.07
N VAL A 151 14.93 -11.13 0.38
CA VAL A 151 16.04 -10.90 -0.57
C VAL A 151 17.24 -11.78 -0.23
N ALA A 152 17.66 -11.79 1.03
CA ALA A 152 18.81 -12.58 1.47
C ALA A 152 18.51 -14.09 1.57
N ARG A 153 17.23 -14.47 1.65
CA ARG A 153 16.78 -15.87 1.71
C ARG A 153 15.69 -16.12 0.66
N PRO A 154 15.78 -17.19 -0.14
CA PRO A 154 14.71 -17.53 -1.07
C PRO A 154 13.48 -18.03 -0.29
N LEU A 155 12.37 -17.29 -0.35
CA LEU A 155 11.15 -17.60 0.42
C LEU A 155 10.57 -19.01 0.14
N PHE A 156 10.65 -19.46 -1.11
CA PHE A 156 9.96 -20.67 -1.60
C PHE A 156 10.92 -21.74 -2.17
N GLY A 157 12.22 -21.64 -1.92
CA GLY A 157 13.22 -22.60 -2.39
C GLY A 157 13.21 -22.83 -3.91
N ALA A 158 13.67 -24.00 -4.36
CA ALA A 158 13.73 -24.37 -5.79
C ALA A 158 12.37 -24.77 -6.40
N CYS A 159 11.36 -25.04 -5.56
CA CYS A 159 10.08 -25.64 -5.97
C CYS A 159 8.95 -24.64 -6.20
N ALA A 160 9.25 -23.34 -6.27
CA ALA A 160 8.26 -22.27 -6.37
C ALA A 160 7.34 -22.31 -7.61
N ARG A 161 7.63 -23.17 -8.60
CA ARG A 161 6.89 -23.26 -9.87
C ARG A 161 6.23 -24.61 -10.15
N GLU A 162 6.37 -25.61 -9.27
CA GLU A 162 5.89 -26.97 -9.59
C GLU A 162 4.50 -27.25 -9.00
N THR A 163 4.36 -27.28 -7.67
CA THR A 163 3.10 -27.60 -6.99
C THR A 163 3.01 -26.95 -5.61
N LEU A 164 1.80 -26.66 -5.12
CA LEU A 164 1.56 -26.13 -3.75
C LEU A 164 2.17 -27.03 -2.68
N SER A 165 2.06 -28.35 -2.83
CA SER A 165 2.63 -29.32 -1.89
C SER A 165 4.16 -29.26 -1.87
N CYS A 166 4.82 -29.12 -3.02
CA CYS A 166 6.27 -28.93 -3.04
C CYS A 166 6.66 -27.58 -2.44
N ALA A 167 5.96 -26.50 -2.80
CA ALA A 167 6.23 -25.17 -2.27
C ALA A 167 6.11 -25.15 -0.73
N LEU A 168 5.02 -25.66 -0.16
CA LEU A 168 4.84 -25.72 1.31
C LEU A 168 5.90 -26.59 2.00
N ALA A 169 6.36 -27.66 1.35
CA ALA A 169 7.38 -28.55 1.88
C ALA A 169 8.77 -27.91 1.93
N VAL A 170 9.11 -27.03 0.97
CA VAL A 170 10.42 -26.35 0.90
C VAL A 170 10.39 -24.89 1.33
N THR A 171 9.23 -24.39 1.77
CA THR A 171 9.08 -22.99 2.19
C THR A 171 9.91 -22.74 3.45
N HIS A 172 10.74 -21.70 3.38
CA HIS A 172 11.43 -21.18 4.54
C HIS A 172 10.45 -20.34 5.38
N TRP A 173 9.66 -21.00 6.21
CA TRP A 173 8.62 -20.37 7.03
C TRP A 173 9.17 -19.29 7.97
N ASP A 174 10.42 -19.44 8.40
CA ASP A 174 11.16 -18.42 9.14
C ASP A 174 11.37 -17.15 8.30
N ALA A 175 11.79 -17.29 7.05
CA ALA A 175 11.98 -16.18 6.11
C ALA A 175 10.64 -15.51 5.75
N VAL A 176 9.56 -16.30 5.60
CA VAL A 176 8.20 -15.79 5.40
C VAL A 176 7.74 -14.98 6.62
N ALA A 177 7.92 -15.51 7.83
CA ALA A 177 7.55 -14.82 9.06
C ALA A 177 8.33 -13.50 9.26
N ILE A 178 9.64 -13.51 9.00
CA ILE A 178 10.50 -12.32 9.05
C ILE A 178 10.03 -11.26 8.04
N THR A 179 9.75 -11.68 6.80
CA THR A 179 9.24 -10.78 5.75
C THR A 179 7.88 -10.19 6.15
N ALA A 180 6.96 -11.01 6.66
CA ALA A 180 5.64 -10.56 7.11
C ALA A 180 5.74 -9.56 8.26
N LEU A 181 6.59 -9.84 9.26
CA LEU A 181 6.85 -8.93 10.38
C LEU A 181 7.46 -7.61 9.89
N GLY A 182 8.41 -7.70 8.95
CA GLY A 182 9.01 -6.53 8.32
C GLY A 182 7.99 -5.65 7.60
N LEU A 183 7.12 -6.25 6.79
CA LEU A 183 6.04 -5.56 6.08
C LEU A 183 5.04 -4.91 7.05
N LEU A 184 4.67 -5.60 8.13
CA LEU A 184 3.80 -5.03 9.18
C LEU A 184 4.47 -3.82 9.85
N SER A 185 5.76 -3.93 10.16
CA SER A 185 6.53 -2.82 10.75
C SER A 185 6.63 -1.62 9.81
N VAL A 186 6.91 -1.84 8.52
CA VAL A 186 6.90 -0.76 7.50
C VAL A 186 5.52 -0.13 7.38
N SER A 187 4.46 -0.94 7.32
CA SER A 187 3.08 -0.49 7.16
C SER A 187 2.64 0.37 8.35
N PHE A 188 2.89 -0.10 9.56
CA PHE A 188 2.57 0.61 10.78
C PHE A 188 3.40 1.90 10.92
N GLY A 189 4.69 1.83 10.62
CA GLY A 189 5.57 2.99 10.68
C GLY A 189 5.20 4.08 9.67
N ALA A 190 4.93 3.70 8.42
CA ALA A 190 4.47 4.61 7.38
C ALA A 190 3.14 5.26 7.78
N TRP A 191 2.21 4.50 8.37
CA TRP A 191 0.94 5.03 8.86
C TRP A 191 1.11 6.06 9.99
N LEU A 192 2.03 5.82 10.93
CA LEU A 192 2.32 6.77 12.01
C LEU A 192 2.92 8.08 11.48
N VAL A 193 3.91 7.99 10.59
CA VAL A 193 4.53 9.16 9.94
C VAL A 193 3.49 9.92 9.14
N TRP A 194 2.66 9.20 8.37
CA TRP A 194 1.55 9.78 7.62
C TRP A 194 0.61 10.56 8.53
N ARG A 195 0.10 9.94 9.60
CA ARG A 195 -0.83 10.58 10.54
C ARG A 195 -0.22 11.81 11.21
N GLY A 196 1.07 11.74 11.56
CA GLY A 196 1.81 12.88 12.13
C GLY A 196 1.87 14.06 11.16
N SER A 197 2.28 13.80 9.91
CA SER A 197 2.37 14.82 8.86
C SER A 197 1.01 15.41 8.46
N TYR A 198 -0.04 14.61 8.53
CA TYR A 198 -1.41 15.05 8.27
C TYR A 198 -1.88 16.06 9.33
N VAL A 199 -1.74 15.72 10.62
CA VAL A 199 -2.14 16.61 11.72
C VAL A 199 -1.32 17.90 11.73
N ALA A 200 0.00 17.82 11.54
CA ALA A 200 0.86 18.99 11.49
C ALA A 200 0.42 20.01 10.42
N ARG A 201 0.03 19.53 9.23
CA ARG A 201 -0.43 20.41 8.15
C ARG A 201 -1.76 21.07 8.46
N VAL A 202 -2.71 20.35 9.07
CA VAL A 202 -4.00 20.92 9.48
C VAL A 202 -3.80 22.03 10.52
N LEU A 203 -2.94 21.81 11.51
CA LEU A 203 -2.63 22.82 12.52
C LEU A 203 -1.88 24.03 11.94
N ALA A 204 -0.96 23.80 10.99
CA ALA A 204 -0.22 24.88 10.33
C ALA A 204 -1.12 25.78 9.48
N SER A 205 -2.15 25.22 8.82
CA SER A 205 -3.11 26.02 8.03
C SER A 205 -4.00 26.92 8.90
N GLU A 206 -4.28 26.53 10.14
CA GLU A 206 -5.06 27.36 11.09
C GLU A 206 -4.23 28.49 11.70
N GLY A 207 -2.94 28.25 12.00
CA GLY A 207 -2.06 29.27 12.58
C GLY A 207 -1.66 30.39 11.61
N SER A 208 -1.97 30.24 10.31
CA SER A 208 -1.64 31.21 9.24
C SER A 208 -2.83 32.06 8.77
N GLY A 209 -4.03 31.85 9.32
CA GLY A 209 -5.24 32.64 9.04
C GLY A 209 -5.53 33.63 10.16
#